data_AF-A0A0G0LPX0-F1
#
_entry.id   AF-A0A0G0LPX0-F1
#
_cell.length_a   1.000
_cell.length_b   1.000
_cell.length_c   1.000
_cell.angle_alpha   90.00
_cell.angle_beta   90.00
_cell.angle_gamma   90.00
#
_symmetry.space_group_name_H-M   'P 1'
#
loop_
_entity.id
_entity.type
_entity.pdbx_description
1 polymer ?
#
loop_
_entity_poly.entity_id
_entity_poly.type
_entity_poly.pdbx_seq_one_letter_code
_entity_poly.pdbx_strand_id
1 'polypeptide(L)'
;MSCVSGIILVLNEGKMKKNNKYSITIGWLYPDLMNTYGDRGNIIVLSKRAEWRGIKVKVLPINIESSQWSIVNCQLLFMGGAQDTQQEIVNRDLLGAKGRTLVSMIEKGIPGLFICGAYQFLGKYYITA
;
A
#
# COMPACT_ATOMS: atom_id res chain seq x y z
N MET A 1 -17.48 -54.15 12.97
CA MET A 1 -17.57 -52.82 13.60
C MET A 1 -17.36 -51.76 12.53
N SER A 2 -18.47 -51.23 12.04
CA SER A 2 -18.76 -49.91 11.46
C SER A 2 -17.66 -48.87 11.15
N CYS A 3 -17.76 -48.29 9.93
CA CYS A 3 -17.67 -46.86 9.55
C CYS A 3 -16.31 -46.13 9.64
N VAL A 4 -15.87 -45.22 8.74
CA VAL A 4 -16.47 -44.46 7.63
C VAL A 4 -15.37 -44.15 6.60
N SER A 5 -15.74 -44.13 5.31
CA SER A 5 -14.98 -43.62 4.18
C SER A 5 -14.48 -42.18 4.37
N GLY A 6 -13.17 -41.97 4.38
CA GLY A 6 -12.55 -40.65 4.23
C GLY A 6 -12.19 -40.41 2.76
N ILE A 7 -13.04 -39.72 2.02
CA ILE A 7 -12.70 -39.19 0.70
C ILE A 7 -11.55 -38.20 0.90
N ILE A 8 -10.34 -38.59 0.48
CA ILE A 8 -9.26 -37.65 0.25
C ILE A 8 -9.66 -36.85 -0.98
N LEU A 9 -10.26 -35.68 -0.75
CA LEU A 9 -10.43 -34.67 -1.78
C LEU A 9 -9.03 -34.09 -2.04
N VAL A 10 -8.28 -34.73 -2.93
CA VAL A 10 -7.14 -34.07 -3.60
C VAL A 10 -7.76 -32.95 -4.41
N LEU A 11 -7.80 -31.74 -3.84
CA LEU A 11 -8.07 -30.54 -4.60
C LEU A 11 -6.95 -30.42 -5.62
N ASN A 12 -7.20 -30.94 -6.81
CA ASN A 12 -6.43 -30.61 -7.99
C ASN A 12 -6.63 -29.11 -8.18
N GLU A 13 -5.67 -28.29 -7.75
CA GLU A 13 -5.60 -26.88 -8.08
C GLU A 13 -5.29 -26.75 -9.57
N GLY A 14 -6.27 -27.12 -10.40
CA GLY A 14 -6.33 -26.71 -11.78
C GLY A 14 -6.21 -25.19 -11.78
N LYS A 15 -5.16 -24.70 -12.43
CA LYS A 15 -4.89 -23.27 -12.59
C LYS A 15 -6.12 -22.61 -13.23
N MET A 16 -7.02 -22.12 -12.39
CA MET A 16 -8.09 -21.21 -12.76
C MET A 16 -7.41 -19.99 -13.37
N LYS A 17 -7.46 -19.84 -14.70
CA LYS A 17 -7.11 -18.59 -15.37
C LYS A 17 -8.07 -17.52 -14.86
N LYS A 18 -7.68 -16.79 -13.83
CA LYS A 18 -8.39 -15.59 -13.38
C LYS A 18 -8.34 -14.58 -14.53
N ASN A 19 -9.46 -14.44 -15.24
CA ASN A 19 -9.67 -13.32 -16.14
C ASN A 19 -9.80 -12.05 -15.28
N ASN A 20 -8.66 -11.45 -14.93
CA ASN A 20 -8.65 -10.20 -14.19
C ASN A 20 -9.11 -9.06 -15.11
N LYS A 21 -10.41 -8.78 -15.07
CA LYS A 21 -11.05 -7.67 -15.79
C LYS A 21 -10.56 -6.30 -15.30
N TYR A 22 -10.02 -6.23 -14.08
CA TYR A 22 -9.58 -5.00 -13.43
C TYR A 22 -8.16 -5.14 -12.89
N SER A 23 -7.40 -4.04 -12.91
CA SER A 23 -6.07 -3.93 -12.31
C SER A 23 -5.94 -2.65 -11.50
N ILE A 24 -5.27 -2.73 -10.36
CA ILE A 24 -4.94 -1.57 -9.51
C ILE A 24 -3.43 -1.51 -9.25
N THR A 25 -2.92 -0.29 -9.19
CA THR A 25 -1.56 0.01 -8.71
C THR A 25 -1.66 0.63 -7.32
N ILE A 26 -1.05 -0.02 -6.33
CA ILE A 26 -0.91 0.47 -4.97
C ILE A 26 0.44 1.18 -4.87
N GLY A 27 0.45 2.49 -4.66
CA GLY A 27 1.65 3.26 -4.39
C GLY A 27 2.04 3.08 -2.93
N TRP A 28 3.14 2.36 -2.68
CA TRP A 28 3.72 2.23 -1.34
C TRP A 28 4.77 3.32 -1.17
N LEU A 29 4.42 4.35 -0.40
CA LEU A 29 5.23 5.53 -0.17
C LEU A 29 6.30 5.23 0.89
N TYR A 30 7.56 5.47 0.51
CA TYR A 30 8.79 5.35 1.28
C TYR A 30 8.97 4.00 2.00
N PRO A 31 8.86 2.84 1.33
CA PRO A 31 8.99 1.52 1.94
C PRO A 31 10.29 1.27 2.69
N ASP A 32 11.38 1.99 2.38
CA ASP A 32 12.66 1.81 3.06
C ASP A 32 12.75 2.61 4.38
N LEU A 33 11.87 3.61 4.54
CA LEU A 33 11.88 4.54 5.69
C LEU A 33 10.62 4.45 6.55
N MET A 34 9.46 4.19 5.94
CA MET A 34 8.13 4.18 6.54
C MET A 34 7.55 2.74 6.55
N ASN A 35 8.26 1.81 7.19
CA ASN A 35 7.90 0.38 7.23
C ASN A 35 7.89 -0.25 8.62
N THR A 36 7.86 0.58 9.66
CA THR A 36 7.94 0.10 11.04
C THR A 36 6.67 -0.66 11.45
N TYR A 37 6.72 -1.38 12.58
CA TYR A 37 5.55 -2.00 13.22
C TYR A 37 4.71 -2.96 12.35
N GLY A 38 5.31 -3.59 11.33
CA GLY A 38 4.62 -4.60 10.52
C GLY A 38 3.76 -4.04 9.39
N ASP A 39 4.00 -2.79 8.96
CA ASP A 39 3.23 -2.13 7.90
C ASP A 39 3.24 -2.85 6.55
N ARG A 40 4.27 -3.64 6.27
CA ARG A 40 4.30 -4.56 5.13
C ARG A 40 3.11 -5.53 5.13
N GLY A 41 2.61 -5.91 6.31
CA GLY A 41 1.43 -6.72 6.49
C GLY A 41 0.18 -6.10 5.87
N ASN A 42 0.01 -4.77 5.97
CA ASN A 42 -1.12 -4.06 5.36
C ASN A 42 -1.09 -4.16 3.84
N ILE A 43 0.08 -3.99 3.21
CA ILE A 43 0.25 -4.17 1.75
C ILE A 43 -0.09 -5.60 1.32
N ILE A 44 0.37 -6.61 2.07
CA ILE A 44 0.09 -8.01 1.80
C ILE A 44 -1.42 -8.28 1.88
N VAL A 45 -2.07 -7.81 2.94
CA VAL A 45 -3.51 -7.98 3.15
C VAL A 45 -4.32 -7.28 2.06
N LEU A 46 -4.00 -6.03 1.72
CA LEU A 46 -4.67 -5.28 0.65
C LEU A 46 -4.53 -6.00 -0.70
N SER A 47 -3.31 -6.45 -1.02
CA SER A 47 -3.03 -7.17 -2.25
C SER A 47 -3.82 -8.47 -2.31
N LYS A 48 -3.80 -9.26 -1.23
CA LYS A 48 -4.49 -10.55 -1.17
C LYS A 48 -6.02 -10.39 -1.26
N ARG A 49 -6.58 -9.39 -0.60
CA ARG A 49 -8.02 -9.09 -0.64
C ARG A 49 -8.47 -8.70 -2.04
N ALA A 50 -7.67 -7.94 -2.78
CA ALA A 50 -7.96 -7.58 -4.16
C ALA A 50 -7.83 -8.80 -5.09
N GLU A 51 -6.79 -9.62 -4.93
CA GLU A 51 -6.62 -10.87 -5.69
C GLU A 51 -7.78 -11.86 -5.49
N TRP A 52 -8.30 -12.00 -4.26
CA TRP A 52 -9.46 -12.83 -3.96
C TRP A 52 -10.73 -12.37 -4.70
N ARG A 53 -10.77 -11.10 -5.11
CA ARG A 53 -11.87 -10.51 -5.89
C ARG A 53 -11.60 -10.50 -7.40
N GLY A 54 -10.52 -11.15 -7.86
CA GLY A 54 -10.16 -11.16 -9.27
C GLY A 54 -9.64 -9.81 -9.78
N ILE A 55 -9.01 -9.02 -8.92
CA ILE A 55 -8.37 -7.75 -9.28
C ILE A 55 -6.86 -8.00 -9.34
N LYS A 56 -6.20 -7.59 -10.44
CA LYS A 56 -4.74 -7.67 -10.56
C LYS A 56 -4.12 -6.54 -9.73
N VAL A 57 -3.15 -6.87 -8.89
CA VAL A 57 -2.47 -5.87 -8.06
C VAL A 57 -1.03 -5.69 -8.53
N LYS A 58 -0.61 -4.44 -8.68
CA LYS A 58 0.79 -4.05 -8.77
C LYS A 58 1.11 -3.20 -7.54
N VAL A 59 2.11 -3.58 -6.78
CA VAL A 59 2.65 -2.71 -5.73
C VAL A 59 3.81 -1.93 -6.35
N LEU A 60 3.76 -0.60 -6.24
CA LEU A 60 4.79 0.32 -6.72
C LEU A 60 5.48 0.98 -5.52
N PRO A 61 6.73 0.59 -5.20
CA PRO A 61 7.58 1.34 -4.27
C PRO A 61 7.81 2.77 -4.77
N ILE A 62 7.61 3.76 -3.91
CA ILE A 62 7.87 5.18 -4.20
C ILE A 62 8.80 5.72 -3.12
N ASN A 63 10.10 5.72 -3.39
CA ASN A 63 11.15 6.20 -2.48
C ASN A 63 11.45 7.70 -2.68
N ILE A 64 12.44 8.25 -1.98
CA ILE A 64 12.85 9.66 -2.06
C ILE A 64 13.20 10.06 -3.50
N GLU A 65 13.91 9.20 -4.20
CA GLU A 65 14.43 9.41 -5.55
C GLU A 65 13.33 9.23 -6.61
N SER A 66 12.20 8.66 -6.22
CA SER A 66 11.09 8.43 -7.13
C SER A 66 10.43 9.75 -7.54
N SER A 67 10.15 9.88 -8.83
CA SER A 67 9.43 11.05 -9.35
C SER A 67 8.01 11.13 -8.79
N GLN A 68 7.51 12.35 -8.57
CA GLN A 68 6.12 12.62 -8.18
C GLN A 68 5.08 11.98 -9.11
N TRP A 69 5.42 11.80 -10.40
CA TRP A 69 4.54 11.18 -11.39
C TRP A 69 4.21 9.71 -11.05
N SER A 70 5.02 9.07 -10.20
CA SER A 70 4.74 7.73 -9.68
C SER A 70 3.45 7.72 -8.86
N ILE A 71 3.15 8.79 -8.12
CA ILE A 71 1.93 8.93 -7.32
C ILE A 71 0.70 9.07 -8.22
N VAL A 72 0.81 9.85 -9.30
CA VAL A 72 -0.30 10.11 -10.24
C VAL A 72 -0.84 8.83 -10.89
N ASN A 73 0.04 7.85 -11.11
CA ASN A 73 -0.31 6.58 -11.74
C ASN A 73 -0.93 5.54 -10.79
N CYS A 74 -1.09 5.86 -9.50
CA CYS A 74 -1.64 4.95 -8.51
C CYS A 74 -3.16 5.06 -8.40
N GLN A 75 -3.82 3.98 -7.95
CA GLN A 75 -5.26 3.94 -7.66
C GLN A 75 -5.53 3.81 -6.15
N LEU A 76 -4.51 3.47 -5.37
CA LEU A 76 -4.51 3.42 -3.91
C LEU A 76 -3.14 3.87 -3.43
N LEU A 77 -3.08 4.65 -2.35
CA LEU A 77 -1.83 5.02 -1.71
C LEU A 77 -1.71 4.36 -0.34
N PHE A 78 -0.50 3.98 0.04
CA PHE A 78 -0.18 3.44 1.36
C PHE A 78 1.11 4.07 1.88
N MET A 79 1.10 4.52 3.13
CA MET A 79 2.31 4.95 3.84
C MET A 79 2.24 4.44 5.28
N GLY A 80 3.28 3.72 5.68
CA GLY A 80 3.44 3.22 7.05
C GLY A 80 3.90 4.29 8.03
N GLY A 81 4.21 3.89 9.25
CA GLY A 81 4.88 4.71 10.25
C GLY A 81 6.41 4.61 10.18
N ALA A 82 7.09 5.55 10.83
CA ALA A 82 8.53 5.55 11.00
C ALA A 82 8.91 6.08 12.38
N GLN A 83 10.20 5.94 12.73
CA GLN A 83 10.80 6.67 13.85
C GLN A 83 11.09 8.12 13.45
N ASP A 84 11.26 9.00 14.43
CA ASP A 84 11.40 10.45 14.25
C ASP A 84 12.44 10.84 13.19
N THR A 85 13.64 10.25 13.22
CA THR A 85 14.71 10.56 12.26
C THR A 85 14.33 10.23 10.81
N GLN A 86 13.71 9.07 10.59
CA GLN A 86 13.25 8.65 9.26
C GLN A 86 12.06 9.50 8.80
N GLN A 87 11.16 9.82 9.73
CA GLN A 87 10.01 10.67 9.48
C GLN A 87 10.44 12.08 9.07
N GLU A 88 11.48 12.65 9.69
CA GLU A 88 12.03 13.96 9.31
C GLU A 88 12.61 13.97 7.88
N ILE A 89 13.30 12.89 7.48
CA ILE A 89 13.82 12.75 6.11
C ILE A 89 12.66 12.77 5.11
N VAL A 90 11.61 11.98 5.38
CA VAL A 90 10.41 11.92 4.53
C VAL A 90 9.68 13.26 4.50
N ASN A 91 9.61 13.97 5.62
CA ASN A 91 9.01 15.29 5.71
C ASN A 91 9.67 16.27 4.74
N ARG A 92 11.01 16.31 4.72
CA ARG A 92 11.77 17.21 3.83
C ARG A 92 11.47 16.97 2.36
N ASP A 93 11.31 15.71 1.95
CA ASP A 93 10.93 15.37 0.56
C ASP A 93 9.48 15.76 0.25
N LEU A 94 8.57 15.57 1.21
CA LEU A 94 7.17 15.95 1.07
C LEU A 94 6.94 17.47 1.05
N LEU A 95 7.85 18.31 1.56
CA LEU A 95 7.79 19.77 1.35
C LEU A 95 7.92 20.17 -0.13
N GLY A 96 8.47 19.27 -0.95
CA GLY A 96 8.69 19.47 -2.37
C GLY A 96 7.46 19.22 -3.26
N ALA A 97 7.75 18.93 -4.52
CA ALA A 97 6.74 18.72 -5.56
C ALA A 97 5.96 17.40 -5.35
N LYS A 98 6.60 16.42 -4.71
CA LYS A 98 5.98 15.14 -4.35
C LYS A 98 4.83 15.30 -3.35
N GLY A 99 4.99 16.10 -2.28
CA GLY A 99 3.88 16.34 -1.34
C GLY A 99 2.75 17.16 -1.94
N ARG A 100 3.04 18.16 -2.79
CA ARG A 100 1.98 18.87 -3.55
C ARG A 100 1.17 17.91 -4.43
N THR A 101 1.85 16.98 -5.08
CA THR A 101 1.19 15.93 -5.88
C THR A 101 0.36 14.99 -5.00
N LEU A 102 0.89 14.57 -3.85
CA LEU A 102 0.19 13.73 -2.88
C LEU A 102 -1.12 14.39 -2.42
N VAL A 103 -1.06 15.65 -1.99
CA VAL A 103 -2.24 16.43 -1.58
C VAL A 103 -3.25 16.52 -2.72
N SER A 104 -2.82 16.91 -3.93
CA SER A 104 -3.71 17.02 -5.08
C SER A 104 -4.41 15.70 -5.43
N MET A 105 -3.73 14.57 -5.30
CA MET A 105 -4.33 13.25 -5.56
C MET A 105 -5.35 12.87 -4.50
N ILE A 106 -5.07 13.18 -3.22
CA ILE A 106 -6.03 12.97 -2.11
C ILE A 106 -7.27 13.85 -2.30
N GLU A 107 -7.11 15.12 -2.65
CA GLU A 107 -8.22 16.04 -2.93
C GLU A 107 -9.07 15.59 -4.13
N LYS A 108 -8.47 14.89 -5.11
CA LYS A 108 -9.17 14.24 -6.22
C LYS A 108 -9.89 12.94 -5.83
N GLY A 109 -9.82 12.54 -4.57
CA GLY A 109 -10.51 11.36 -4.05
C GLY A 109 -9.75 10.05 -4.24
N ILE A 110 -8.43 10.06 -4.45
CA ILE A 110 -7.67 8.81 -4.41
C ILE A 110 -7.77 8.22 -3.00
N PRO A 111 -8.14 6.94 -2.84
CA PRO A 111 -8.14 6.32 -1.53
C PRO A 111 -6.71 6.14 -1.03
N GLY A 112 -6.50 6.29 0.27
CA GLY A 112 -5.22 6.04 0.90
C GLY A 112 -5.34 5.49 2.31
N LEU A 113 -4.35 4.68 2.71
CA LEU A 113 -4.18 4.16 4.07
C LEU A 113 -2.86 4.71 4.63
N PHE A 114 -2.96 5.53 5.66
CA PHE A 114 -1.82 6.22 6.28
C PHE A 114 -1.79 5.86 7.77
N ILE A 115 -0.65 5.31 8.23
CA ILE A 115 -0.53 4.74 9.58
C ILE A 115 0.41 5.60 10.44
N CYS A 116 -0.02 5.87 11.69
CA CYS A 116 0.78 6.58 12.70
C CYS A 116 1.37 7.91 12.17
N GLY A 117 2.70 8.04 12.12
CA GLY A 117 3.40 9.24 11.63
C GLY A 117 2.99 9.65 10.20
N ALA A 118 2.56 8.71 9.36
CA ALA A 118 2.06 9.06 8.03
C ALA A 118 0.76 9.86 8.06
N TYR A 119 -0.13 9.60 9.03
CA TYR A 119 -1.36 10.39 9.17
C TYR A 119 -1.06 11.84 9.55
N GLN A 120 0.04 12.07 10.29
CA GLN A 120 0.46 13.42 10.69
C GLN A 120 0.86 14.28 9.47
N PHE A 121 1.39 13.66 8.40
CA PHE A 121 1.68 14.36 7.15
C PHE A 121 0.45 14.83 6.38
N LEU A 122 -0.74 14.31 6.71
CA LEU A 122 -2.00 14.79 6.15
C LEU A 122 -2.52 16.05 6.87
N GLY A 123 -1.92 16.41 8.01
CA GLY A 123 -2.20 17.64 8.74
C GLY A 123 -1.44 18.84 8.16
N LYS A 124 -1.85 20.06 8.56
CA LYS A 124 -1.22 21.30 8.06
C LYS A 124 0.19 21.57 8.61
N TYR A 125 0.60 20.93 9.70
CA TYR A 125 1.94 21.08 10.31
C TYR A 125 2.22 19.99 11.36
N TYR A 126 3.49 19.68 11.53
CA TYR A 126 4.05 18.85 12.61
C TYR A 126 4.94 19.73 13.51
N ILE A 127 4.72 19.69 14.82
CA ILE A 127 5.56 20.36 15.83
C ILE A 127 6.23 19.24 16.62
N THR A 128 7.54 19.08 16.47
CA THR A 128 8.37 18.27 17.37
C THR A 128 8.42 18.95 18.73
N ALA A 129 8.23 18.17 19.80
CA ALA A 129 8.45 18.62 21.17
C ALA A 129 9.94 18.76 21.47
#